data_AF-A0AAW0ICV2-F1
#
_entry.id   AF-A0AAW0ICV2-F1
#
_cell.length_a   1.000
_cell.length_b   1.000
_cell.length_c   1.000
_cell.angle_alpha   90.00
_cell.angle_beta   90.00
_cell.angle_gamma   90.00
#
_symmetry.space_group_name_H-M   'P 1'
#
loop_
_entity.id
_entity.type
_entity.pdbx_description
1 polymer ?
#
loop_
_entity_poly.entity_id
_entity_poly.type
_entity_poly.pdbx_seq_one_letter_code
_entity_poly.pdbx_strand_id
1 'polypeptide(L)'
;MLLAFLTMYYLTGSTDIEILTSTNLSFDLQKILWLAIFFSFMIKFPLVPFHLWLPLAHSEAPLAYSSIGHVAIILMGAFSNNIQGIEGSILLGIAHGFISPALFIITGGCLYERYHTRVLSYYRGLSSQMPLFSVIFMLATLGNIAVPLSSNFVGEWLCLAGAFERSPIMAALAASGIFLSAAYSIWFYNRVCGGAWSPYLSVTTDLSRREFYILFPLIFFAFGLGIFPNVILDSIHYSVSTVLYQTITP
;
A
#
# COMPACT_ATOMS: atom_id res chain seq x y z
N MET A 1 -16.30 -14.75 6.42
CA MET A 1 -16.62 -14.37 5.02
C MET A 1 -17.51 -15.39 4.31
N LEU A 2 -17.06 -16.63 4.05
CA LEU A 2 -17.90 -17.62 3.35
C LEU A 2 -19.28 -17.81 3.99
N LEU A 3 -19.33 -18.00 5.32
CA LEU A 3 -20.59 -18.15 6.05
C LEU A 3 -21.52 -16.94 5.84
N ALA A 4 -20.97 -15.71 5.83
CA ALA A 4 -21.75 -14.50 5.62
C ALA A 4 -22.31 -14.41 4.19
N PHE A 5 -21.55 -14.85 3.17
CA PHE A 5 -22.05 -14.94 1.81
C PHE A 5 -23.14 -16.01 1.65
N LEU A 6 -22.99 -17.17 2.31
CA LEU A 6 -24.01 -18.22 2.29
C LEU A 6 -25.31 -17.79 2.98
N THR A 7 -25.23 -17.07 4.10
CA THR A 7 -26.43 -16.54 4.76
C THR A 7 -27.11 -15.44 3.93
N MET A 8 -26.34 -14.56 3.29
CA MET A 8 -26.90 -13.58 2.35
C MET A 8 -27.58 -14.26 1.15
N TYR A 9 -26.94 -15.29 0.59
CA TYR A 9 -27.52 -16.09 -0.50
C TYR A 9 -28.81 -16.79 -0.06
N TYR A 10 -28.85 -17.39 1.13
CA TYR A 10 -30.04 -18.06 1.64
C TYR A 10 -31.23 -17.10 1.82
N LEU A 11 -30.97 -15.84 2.20
CA LEU A 11 -32.01 -14.84 2.44
C LEU A 11 -32.48 -14.13 1.18
N THR A 12 -31.57 -13.89 0.22
CA THR A 12 -31.85 -13.09 -0.97
C THR A 12 -32.06 -13.92 -2.23
N GLY A 13 -31.66 -15.20 -2.21
CA GLY A 13 -31.72 -16.12 -3.35
C GLY A 13 -30.71 -15.80 -4.47
N SER A 14 -29.84 -14.80 -4.28
CA SER A 14 -28.87 -14.35 -5.28
C SER A 14 -27.51 -14.03 -4.66
N THR A 15 -26.48 -14.04 -5.48
CA THR A 15 -25.13 -13.56 -5.13
C THR A 15 -24.77 -12.26 -5.87
N ASP A 16 -25.71 -11.71 -6.64
CA ASP A 16 -25.50 -10.48 -7.41
C ASP A 16 -25.44 -9.24 -6.49
N ILE A 17 -24.42 -8.40 -6.67
CA ILE A 17 -24.18 -7.22 -5.85
C ILE A 17 -25.30 -6.19 -5.99
N GLU A 18 -25.89 -6.04 -7.18
CA GLU A 18 -26.98 -5.09 -7.40
C GLU A 18 -28.22 -5.49 -6.59
N ILE A 19 -28.54 -6.79 -6.61
CA ILE A 19 -29.64 -7.34 -5.81
C ILE A 19 -29.33 -7.20 -4.32
N LEU A 20 -28.14 -7.57 -3.87
CA LEU A 20 -27.75 -7.49 -2.46
C LEU A 20 -27.81 -6.06 -1.91
N THR A 21 -27.36 -5.06 -2.67
CA THR A 21 -27.41 -3.64 -2.26
C THR A 21 -28.84 -3.10 -2.16
N SER A 22 -29.78 -3.63 -2.95
CA SER A 22 -31.19 -3.25 -2.90
C SER A 22 -31.98 -3.92 -1.76
N THR A 23 -31.42 -4.99 -1.16
CA THR A 23 -32.12 -5.76 -0.13
C THR A 23 -31.92 -5.16 1.27
N ASN A 24 -33.04 -4.86 1.94
CA ASN A 24 -33.03 -4.36 3.31
C ASN A 24 -32.99 -5.53 4.32
N LEU A 25 -31.81 -5.79 4.87
CA LEU A 25 -31.62 -6.75 5.97
C LEU A 25 -31.86 -6.08 7.33
N SER A 26 -32.27 -6.86 8.35
CA SER A 26 -32.41 -6.33 9.71
C SER A 26 -31.07 -5.85 10.26
N PHE A 27 -31.09 -4.77 11.04
CA PHE A 27 -29.86 -4.14 11.55
C PHE A 27 -28.99 -5.09 12.39
N ASP A 28 -29.61 -5.96 13.20
CA ASP A 28 -28.88 -6.95 14.00
C ASP A 28 -28.16 -7.98 13.13
N LEU A 29 -28.82 -8.42 12.04
CA LEU A 29 -28.20 -9.32 11.08
C LEU A 29 -27.05 -8.62 10.34
N GLN A 30 -27.26 -7.37 9.88
CA GLN A 30 -26.21 -6.60 9.21
C GLN A 30 -24.93 -6.50 10.06
N LYS A 31 -25.05 -6.22 11.36
CA LYS A 31 -23.90 -6.19 12.29
C LYS A 31 -23.14 -7.51 12.33
N ILE A 32 -23.85 -8.64 12.43
CA ILE A 32 -23.23 -9.98 12.49
C ILE A 32 -22.53 -10.31 11.16
N LEU A 33 -23.20 -10.05 10.03
CA LEU A 33 -22.64 -10.30 8.70
C LEU A 33 -21.41 -9.42 8.44
N TRP A 34 -21.49 -8.14 8.80
CA TRP A 34 -20.38 -7.20 8.68
C TRP A 34 -19.17 -7.66 9.49
N LEU A 35 -19.35 -8.06 10.76
CA LEU A 35 -18.26 -8.59 11.60
C LEU A 35 -17.62 -9.84 10.98
N ALA A 36 -18.44 -10.79 10.48
CA ALA A 36 -17.95 -12.02 9.87
C ALA A 36 -17.15 -11.77 8.56
N ILE A 37 -17.49 -10.71 7.83
CA ILE A 37 -16.74 -10.26 6.65
C ILE A 37 -15.47 -9.53 7.10
N PHE A 38 -15.59 -8.59 8.04
CA PHE A 38 -14.49 -7.79 8.58
C PHE A 38 -13.36 -8.65 9.14
N PHE A 39 -13.63 -9.66 9.98
CA PHE A 39 -12.57 -10.55 10.50
C PHE A 39 -11.79 -11.29 9.41
N SER A 40 -12.46 -11.68 8.33
CA SER A 40 -11.77 -12.30 7.20
C SER A 40 -10.89 -11.29 6.45
N PHE A 41 -11.36 -10.05 6.33
CA PHE A 41 -10.59 -8.96 5.75
C PHE A 41 -9.42 -8.54 6.64
N MET A 42 -9.55 -8.55 7.98
CA MET A 42 -8.45 -8.28 8.90
C MET A 42 -7.28 -9.27 8.78
N ILE A 43 -7.52 -10.47 8.26
CA ILE A 43 -6.46 -11.44 7.98
C ILE A 43 -5.79 -11.10 6.65
N LYS A 44 -6.58 -10.81 5.60
CA LYS A 44 -6.06 -10.53 4.25
C LYS A 44 -5.38 -9.17 4.14
N PHE A 45 -5.99 -8.14 4.73
CA PHE A 45 -5.36 -6.88 5.02
C PHE A 45 -4.74 -7.03 6.41
N PRO A 46 -3.41 -7.15 6.54
CA PRO A 46 -2.72 -7.53 7.77
C PRO A 46 -2.88 -6.48 8.87
N LEU A 47 -4.06 -6.42 9.48
CA LEU A 47 -4.40 -5.53 10.59
C LEU A 47 -3.96 -6.17 11.90
N VAL A 48 -3.73 -5.35 12.93
CA VAL A 48 -3.49 -5.85 14.28
C VAL A 48 -4.75 -6.60 14.77
N PRO A 49 -4.64 -7.86 15.27
CA PRO A 49 -3.44 -8.63 15.59
C PRO A 49 -2.95 -9.61 14.50
N PHE A 50 -3.65 -9.76 13.37
CA PHE A 50 -3.40 -10.75 12.31
C PHE A 50 -2.34 -10.35 11.27
N HIS A 51 -1.38 -9.49 11.62
CA HIS A 51 -0.41 -8.94 10.67
C HIS A 51 0.89 -9.77 10.53
N LEU A 52 1.16 -10.68 11.48
CA LEU A 52 2.44 -11.38 11.59
C LEU A 52 2.76 -12.32 10.42
N TRP A 53 1.74 -12.82 9.72
CA TRP A 53 1.98 -13.73 8.60
C TRP A 53 2.68 -13.05 7.43
N LEU A 54 2.47 -11.74 7.22
CA LEU A 54 3.05 -11.03 6.07
C LEU A 54 4.58 -10.91 6.20
N PRO A 55 5.16 -10.41 7.31
CA PRO A 55 6.62 -10.39 7.48
C PRO A 55 7.27 -11.78 7.58
N LEU A 56 6.50 -12.81 7.94
CA LEU A 56 7.01 -14.19 7.97
C LEU A 56 6.96 -14.87 6.59
N ALA A 57 5.96 -14.53 5.77
CA ALA A 57 5.83 -15.02 4.40
C ALA A 57 6.82 -14.34 3.45
N HIS A 58 7.16 -13.08 3.72
CA HIS A 58 8.13 -12.31 2.95
C HIS A 58 9.47 -12.24 3.65
N SER A 59 10.51 -12.73 2.98
CA SER A 59 11.87 -12.73 3.52
C SER A 59 12.48 -11.32 3.63
N GLU A 60 11.82 -10.32 3.05
CA GLU A 60 12.12 -8.89 3.07
C GLU A 60 11.32 -8.16 4.16
N ALA A 61 11.39 -8.65 5.40
CA ALA A 61 10.60 -8.16 6.53
C ALA A 61 10.52 -6.61 6.65
N PRO A 62 11.62 -5.83 6.51
CA PRO A 62 11.60 -4.38 6.36
C PRO A 62 10.51 -3.79 5.46
N LEU A 63 10.42 -4.32 4.23
CA LEU A 63 9.52 -3.83 3.21
C LEU A 63 8.09 -4.31 3.47
N ALA A 64 7.94 -5.52 3.99
CA ALA A 64 6.65 -6.07 4.40
C ALA A 64 5.99 -5.18 5.48
N TYR A 65 6.76 -4.70 6.46
CA TYR A 65 6.23 -3.77 7.48
C TYR A 65 5.79 -2.43 6.90
N SER A 66 6.55 -1.85 5.97
CA SER A 66 6.12 -0.61 5.30
C SER A 66 4.81 -0.79 4.52
N SER A 67 4.61 -1.97 3.92
CA SER A 67 3.38 -2.31 3.19
C SER A 67 2.16 -2.42 4.10
N ILE A 68 2.33 -2.93 5.33
CA ILE A 68 1.27 -2.95 6.35
C ILE A 68 0.80 -1.52 6.68
N GLY A 69 1.73 -0.56 6.76
CA GLY A 69 1.42 0.85 7.03
C GLY A 69 0.53 1.47 5.94
N HIS A 70 0.90 1.33 4.66
CA HIS A 70 0.10 1.85 3.55
C HIS A 70 -1.29 1.20 3.50
N VAL A 71 -1.38 -0.12 3.70
CA VAL A 71 -2.68 -0.83 3.73
C VAL A 71 -3.59 -0.33 4.85
N ALA A 72 -3.04 0.02 6.02
CA ALA A 72 -3.83 0.60 7.09
C ALA A 72 -4.43 1.97 6.71
N ILE A 73 -3.66 2.80 5.98
CA ILE A 73 -4.14 4.10 5.47
C ILE A 73 -5.21 3.90 4.39
N ILE A 74 -5.03 2.94 3.49
CA ILE A 74 -6.03 2.57 2.48
C ILE A 74 -7.35 2.19 3.15
N LEU A 75 -7.33 1.35 4.18
CA LEU A 75 -8.56 0.93 4.87
C LEU A 75 -9.23 2.08 5.62
N MET A 76 -8.44 2.96 6.23
CA MET A 76 -8.96 4.14 6.92
C MET A 76 -9.66 5.11 5.98
N GLY A 77 -9.09 5.37 4.81
CA GLY A 77 -9.73 6.17 3.76
C GLY A 77 -11.02 5.52 3.25
N ALA A 78 -11.02 4.18 3.08
CA ALA A 78 -12.16 3.44 2.56
C ALA A 78 -13.34 3.45 3.55
N PHE A 79 -13.05 3.47 4.85
CA PHE A 79 -14.05 3.56 5.91
C PHE A 79 -14.41 5.00 6.32
N SER A 80 -13.88 6.02 5.64
CA SER A 80 -14.17 7.43 5.96
C SER A 80 -15.59 7.88 5.59
N ASN A 81 -16.27 7.16 4.68
CA ASN A 81 -17.57 7.54 4.10
C ASN A 81 -17.55 8.96 3.50
N ASN A 82 -16.47 9.29 2.79
CA ASN A 82 -16.33 10.51 1.99
C ASN A 82 -15.73 10.16 0.62
N ILE A 83 -16.11 10.91 -0.42
CA ILE A 83 -15.57 10.80 -1.77
C ILE A 83 -14.04 10.84 -1.74
N GLN A 84 -13.46 11.87 -1.11
CA GLN A 84 -12.01 12.05 -1.07
C GLN A 84 -11.29 10.86 -0.45
N GLY A 85 -11.80 10.32 0.66
CA GLY A 85 -11.17 9.20 1.34
C GLY A 85 -11.25 7.90 0.52
N ILE A 86 -12.39 7.61 -0.10
CA ILE A 86 -12.57 6.39 -0.91
C ILE A 86 -11.76 6.47 -2.20
N GLU A 87 -11.78 7.61 -2.89
CA GLU A 87 -10.95 7.85 -4.08
C GLU A 87 -9.46 7.74 -3.75
N GLY A 88 -9.05 8.35 -2.63
CA GLY A 88 -7.70 8.25 -2.09
C GLY A 88 -7.28 6.81 -1.83
N SER A 89 -8.15 5.98 -1.25
CA SER A 89 -7.89 4.58 -0.97
C SER A 89 -7.68 3.74 -2.23
N ILE A 90 -8.50 3.98 -3.26
CA ILE A 90 -8.37 3.30 -4.55
C ILE A 90 -7.05 3.72 -5.21
N LEU A 91 -6.77 5.02 -5.25
CA LEU A 91 -5.54 5.55 -5.84
C LEU A 91 -4.29 5.04 -5.09
N LEU A 92 -4.31 5.06 -3.76
CA LEU A 92 -3.21 4.55 -2.93
C LEU A 92 -3.01 3.04 -3.11
N GLY A 93 -4.09 2.27 -3.27
CA GLY A 93 -4.00 0.84 -3.59
C GLY A 93 -3.30 0.57 -4.93
N ILE A 94 -3.65 1.34 -5.97
CA ILE A 94 -3.01 1.27 -7.29
C ILE A 94 -1.55 1.71 -7.19
N ALA A 95 -1.29 2.84 -6.54
CA ALA A 95 0.03 3.43 -6.35
C ALA A 95 0.99 2.48 -5.61
N HIS A 96 0.52 1.94 -4.48
CA HIS A 96 1.23 0.93 -3.70
C HIS A 96 1.52 -0.33 -4.54
N GLY A 97 0.58 -0.71 -5.41
CA GLY A 97 0.73 -1.80 -6.38
C GLY A 97 1.84 -1.60 -7.43
N PHE A 98 2.35 -0.38 -7.62
CA PHE A 98 3.54 -0.13 -8.45
C PHE A 98 4.82 -0.05 -7.63
N ILE A 99 4.83 0.71 -6.53
CA ILE A 99 6.04 0.96 -5.73
C ILE A 99 6.46 -0.25 -4.91
N SER A 100 5.52 -0.95 -4.27
CA SER A 100 5.86 -2.09 -3.40
C SER A 100 6.52 -3.22 -4.21
N PRO A 101 5.96 -3.68 -5.35
CA PRO A 101 6.63 -4.67 -6.19
C PRO A 101 8.00 -4.20 -6.69
N ALA A 102 8.18 -2.91 -7.01
CA ALA A 102 9.48 -2.38 -7.40
C ALA A 102 10.52 -2.57 -6.27
N LEU A 103 10.16 -2.23 -5.03
CA LEU A 103 11.03 -2.44 -3.87
C LEU A 103 11.33 -3.93 -3.62
N PHE A 104 10.33 -4.81 -3.71
CA PHE A 104 10.52 -6.25 -3.57
C PHE A 104 11.43 -6.83 -4.67
N ILE A 105 11.32 -6.36 -5.92
CA ILE A 105 12.20 -6.77 -7.02
C ILE A 105 13.62 -6.27 -6.80
N ILE A 106 13.80 -5.05 -6.27
CA ILE A 106 15.10 -4.49 -5.96
C ILE A 106 15.80 -5.31 -4.86
N THR A 107 15.12 -5.62 -3.76
CA THR A 107 15.76 -6.32 -2.64
C THR A 107 15.84 -7.83 -2.85
N GLY A 108 14.76 -8.47 -3.33
CA GLY A 108 14.68 -9.92 -3.50
C GLY A 108 15.14 -10.40 -4.87
N GLY A 109 14.90 -9.62 -5.92
CA GLY A 109 15.33 -9.96 -7.28
C GLY A 109 16.75 -9.51 -7.58
N CYS A 110 17.14 -8.28 -7.22
CA CYS A 110 18.45 -7.76 -7.61
C CYS A 110 19.53 -8.04 -6.55
N LEU A 111 19.31 -7.64 -5.29
CA LEU A 111 20.32 -7.79 -4.23
C LEU A 111 20.49 -9.24 -3.80
N TYR A 112 19.38 -9.93 -3.55
CA TYR A 112 19.45 -11.31 -3.09
C TYR A 112 19.97 -12.29 -4.15
N GLU A 113 19.70 -12.07 -5.45
CA GLU A 113 20.31 -12.90 -6.50
C GLU A 113 21.83 -12.70 -6.60
N ARG A 114 22.35 -11.49 -6.35
CA ARG A 114 23.79 -11.21 -6.40
C ARG A 114 24.54 -11.72 -5.18
N TYR A 115 23.96 -11.57 -4.00
CA TYR A 115 24.68 -11.74 -2.73
C TYR A 115 24.16 -12.89 -1.86
N HIS A 116 22.99 -13.45 -2.18
CA HIS A 116 22.33 -14.54 -1.44
C HIS A 116 22.23 -14.33 0.08
N THR A 117 22.29 -13.07 0.52
CA THR A 117 22.17 -12.67 1.92
C THR A 117 21.09 -11.62 2.09
N ARG A 118 20.37 -11.72 3.20
CA ARG A 118 19.30 -10.79 3.59
C ARG A 118 19.65 -9.99 4.85
N VAL A 119 20.86 -10.19 5.37
CA VAL A 119 21.29 -9.53 6.60
C VAL A 119 21.73 -8.11 6.26
N LEU A 120 20.93 -7.13 6.71
CA LEU A 120 21.16 -5.70 6.46
C LEU A 120 22.53 -5.20 6.92
N SER A 121 23.15 -5.86 7.91
CA SER A 121 24.46 -5.46 8.44
C SER A 121 25.60 -5.60 7.41
N TYR A 122 25.45 -6.47 6.41
CA TYR A 122 26.46 -6.67 5.35
C TYR A 122 26.35 -5.66 4.21
N TYR A 123 25.17 -5.05 4.01
CA TYR A 123 24.94 -4.07 2.96
C TYR A 123 25.45 -2.69 3.38
N ARG A 124 26.35 -2.13 2.57
CA ARG A 124 26.86 -0.75 2.70
C ARG A 124 27.54 -0.31 1.40
N GLY A 125 27.39 0.97 1.05
CA GLY A 125 28.16 1.59 -0.03
C GLY A 125 27.82 1.12 -1.44
N LEU A 126 26.62 0.56 -1.68
CA LEU A 126 26.22 0.06 -3.00
C LEU A 126 26.26 1.12 -4.11
N SER A 127 26.13 2.41 -3.75
CA SER A 127 26.25 3.52 -4.70
C SER A 127 27.58 3.57 -5.46
N SER A 128 28.65 3.05 -4.86
CA SER A 128 29.98 3.04 -5.47
C SER A 128 30.15 2.00 -6.58
N GLN A 129 29.47 0.85 -6.48
CA GLN A 129 29.60 -0.26 -7.44
C GLN A 129 28.39 -0.38 -8.38
N MET A 130 27.19 -0.03 -7.89
CA MET A 130 25.94 -0.11 -8.61
C MET A 130 25.20 1.24 -8.58
N PRO A 131 25.70 2.26 -9.30
CA PRO A 131 25.10 3.60 -9.30
C PRO A 131 23.69 3.63 -9.89
N LEU A 132 23.43 2.90 -10.99
CA LEU A 132 22.10 2.89 -11.63
C LEU A 132 21.07 2.23 -10.71
N PHE A 133 21.44 1.08 -10.13
CA PHE A 133 20.66 0.45 -9.06
C PHE A 133 20.30 1.42 -7.95
N SER A 134 21.30 2.17 -7.45
CA SER A 134 21.10 3.06 -6.30
C SER A 134 20.16 4.22 -6.64
N VAL A 135 20.21 4.76 -7.86
CA VAL A 135 19.26 5.80 -8.32
C VAL A 135 17.84 5.24 -8.41
N ILE A 136 17.65 4.07 -9.01
CA ILE A 136 16.33 3.44 -9.13
C ILE A 136 15.77 3.07 -7.75
N PHE A 137 16.62 2.55 -6.87
CA PHE A 137 16.24 2.26 -5.49
C PHE A 137 15.89 3.51 -4.72
N MET A 138 16.65 4.61 -4.89
CA MET A 138 16.30 5.91 -4.31
C MET A 138 14.90 6.33 -4.77
N LEU A 139 14.62 6.33 -6.08
CA LEU A 139 13.31 6.72 -6.61
C LEU A 139 12.18 5.84 -6.06
N ALA A 140 12.38 4.54 -5.98
CA ALA A 140 11.39 3.63 -5.38
C ALA A 140 11.17 3.92 -3.89
N THR A 141 12.24 4.18 -3.13
CA THR A 141 12.12 4.54 -1.70
C THR A 141 11.43 5.89 -1.49
N LEU A 142 11.71 6.90 -2.32
CA LEU A 142 11.04 8.20 -2.29
C LEU A 142 9.56 8.08 -2.66
N GLY A 143 9.23 7.22 -3.63
CA GLY A 143 7.85 6.87 -3.94
C GLY A 143 7.15 6.21 -2.75
N ASN A 144 7.83 5.31 -2.03
CA ASN A 144 7.29 4.65 -0.84
C ASN A 144 7.10 5.60 0.34
N ILE A 145 8.00 6.57 0.51
CA ILE A 145 7.87 7.65 1.51
C ILE A 145 6.74 8.63 1.16
N ALA A 146 6.13 8.49 -0.02
CA ALA A 146 5.08 9.37 -0.50
C ALA A 146 5.57 10.83 -0.64
N VAL A 147 6.73 11.03 -1.29
CA VAL A 147 7.23 12.37 -1.63
C VAL A 147 6.28 13.07 -2.61
N PRO A 148 6.09 14.40 -2.55
CA PRO A 148 5.30 15.13 -3.54
C PRO A 148 5.68 14.74 -4.97
N LEU A 149 4.69 14.70 -5.88
CA LEU A 149 4.76 14.15 -7.25
C LEU A 149 4.72 12.62 -7.37
N SER A 150 4.77 11.86 -6.27
CA SER A 150 4.48 10.42 -6.30
C SER A 150 2.97 10.14 -6.22
N SER A 151 2.52 9.04 -6.80
CA SER A 151 1.12 8.60 -6.70
C SER A 151 0.72 8.20 -5.28
N ASN A 152 1.65 7.64 -4.50
CA ASN A 152 1.45 7.36 -3.08
C ASN A 152 1.12 8.64 -2.30
N PHE A 153 1.79 9.76 -2.59
CA PHE A 153 1.49 11.05 -1.94
C PHE A 153 0.06 11.49 -2.16
N VAL A 154 -0.43 11.46 -3.40
CA VAL A 154 -1.80 11.88 -3.72
C VAL A 154 -2.81 10.97 -3.01
N GLY A 155 -2.59 9.65 -3.05
CA GLY A 155 -3.46 8.69 -2.37
C GLY A 155 -3.47 8.85 -0.84
N GLU A 156 -2.30 8.96 -0.21
CA GLU A 156 -2.20 9.16 1.24
C GLU A 156 -2.82 10.48 1.69
N TRP A 157 -2.58 11.55 0.94
CA TRP A 157 -3.16 12.86 1.24
C TRP A 157 -4.69 12.81 1.22
N LEU A 158 -5.29 12.22 0.18
CA LEU A 158 -6.73 12.08 0.05
C LEU A 158 -7.34 11.18 1.13
N CYS A 159 -6.68 10.06 1.46
CA CYS A 159 -7.09 9.20 2.58
C CYS A 159 -7.07 9.96 3.92
N LEU A 160 -6.02 10.73 4.19
CA LEU A 160 -5.90 11.52 5.41
C LEU A 160 -6.94 12.64 5.46
N ALA A 161 -7.21 13.32 4.35
CA ALA A 161 -8.23 14.35 4.26
C ALA A 161 -9.62 13.77 4.59
N GLY A 162 -9.99 12.64 3.97
CA GLY A 162 -11.24 11.94 4.28
C GLY A 162 -11.31 11.46 5.74
N ALA A 163 -10.22 10.90 6.27
CA ALA A 163 -10.15 10.47 7.67
C ALA A 163 -10.26 11.64 8.65
N PHE A 164 -9.71 12.81 8.30
CA PHE A 164 -9.73 14.01 9.14
C PHE A 164 -11.16 14.55 9.28
N GLU A 165 -11.92 14.58 8.19
CA GLU A 165 -13.34 14.97 8.23
C GLU A 165 -14.17 14.02 9.11
N ARG A 166 -13.87 12.72 9.08
CA ARG A 166 -14.60 11.73 9.89
C ARG A 166 -14.19 11.74 11.36
N SER A 167 -12.89 11.85 11.63
CA SER A 167 -12.30 11.84 12.97
C SER A 167 -10.86 12.41 12.98
N PRO A 168 -10.66 13.66 13.44
CA PRO A 168 -9.34 14.30 13.46
C PRO A 168 -8.28 13.54 14.27
N ILE A 169 -8.68 12.88 15.36
CA ILE A 169 -7.78 12.10 16.22
C ILE A 169 -7.18 10.91 15.46
N MET A 170 -7.99 10.18 14.69
CA MET A 170 -7.51 9.04 13.91
C MET A 170 -6.55 9.51 12.80
N ALA A 171 -6.88 10.63 12.14
CA ALA A 171 -6.01 11.22 11.13
C ALA A 171 -4.66 11.68 11.72
N ALA A 172 -4.65 12.25 12.92
CA ALA A 172 -3.40 12.63 13.60
C ALA A 172 -2.53 11.40 13.93
N LEU A 173 -3.13 10.30 14.41
CA LEU A 173 -2.43 9.04 14.64
C LEU A 173 -1.90 8.45 13.33
N ALA A 174 -2.69 8.47 12.26
CA ALA A 174 -2.28 8.05 10.92
C ALA A 174 -1.06 8.83 10.40
N ALA A 175 -1.11 10.16 10.52
CA ALA A 175 -0.03 11.04 10.10
C ALA A 175 1.28 10.74 10.85
N SER A 176 1.20 10.44 12.16
CA SER A 176 2.38 10.00 12.92
C SER A 176 2.99 8.69 12.39
N GLY A 177 2.15 7.76 11.92
CA GLY A 177 2.59 6.50 11.31
C GLY A 177 3.32 6.72 9.98
N ILE A 178 2.82 7.63 9.14
CA ILE A 178 3.47 8.04 7.89
C ILE A 178 4.85 8.63 8.17
N PHE A 179 4.96 9.51 9.17
CA PHE A 179 6.24 10.09 9.57
C PHE A 179 7.26 9.02 10.02
N LEU A 180 6.83 8.05 10.83
CA LEU A 180 7.70 6.94 11.25
C LEU A 180 8.11 6.05 10.08
N SER A 181 7.19 5.76 9.15
CA SER A 181 7.48 5.01 7.92
C SER A 181 8.51 5.74 7.04
N ALA A 182 8.39 7.06 6.94
CA ALA A 182 9.32 7.90 6.21
C ALA A 182 10.73 7.85 6.82
N ALA A 183 10.83 8.05 8.15
CA ALA A 183 12.09 8.01 8.88
C ALA A 183 12.79 6.65 8.71
N TYR A 184 12.03 5.55 8.81
CA TYR A 184 12.54 4.20 8.61
C TYR A 184 13.05 3.97 7.18
N SER A 185 12.29 4.40 6.17
CA SER A 185 12.63 4.19 4.76
C SER A 185 13.89 4.94 4.34
N ILE A 186 14.04 6.20 4.79
CA ILE A 186 15.27 7.00 4.56
C ILE A 186 16.47 6.36 5.25
N TRP A 187 16.29 5.93 6.50
CA TRP A 187 17.33 5.23 7.25
C TRP A 187 17.76 3.95 6.53
N PHE A 188 16.81 3.16 6.04
CA PHE A 188 17.06 1.92 5.32
C PHE A 188 17.85 2.15 4.03
N TYR A 189 17.42 3.11 3.21
CA TYR A 189 18.14 3.49 1.98
C TYR A 189 19.58 3.91 2.29
N ASN A 190 19.77 4.82 3.25
CA ASN A 190 21.09 5.33 3.61
C ASN A 190 21.99 4.21 4.17
N ARG A 191 21.43 3.24 4.88
CA ARG A 191 22.19 2.08 5.39
C ARG A 191 22.74 1.21 4.26
N VAL A 192 21.92 0.98 3.23
CA VAL A 192 22.24 0.09 2.10
C VAL A 192 23.17 0.76 1.09
N CYS A 193 22.82 1.97 0.63
CA CYS A 193 23.54 2.66 -0.45
C CYS A 193 24.64 3.61 0.04
N GLY A 194 24.55 4.10 1.27
CA GLY A 194 25.46 5.09 1.83
C GLY A 194 26.75 4.51 2.43
N GLY A 195 27.74 5.38 2.61
CA GLY A 195 29.03 5.06 3.24
C GLY A 195 30.04 4.35 2.32
N ALA A 196 31.15 3.93 2.92
CA ALA A 196 32.20 3.19 2.20
C ALA A 196 31.75 1.76 1.85
N TRP A 197 32.34 1.21 0.79
CA TRP A 197 32.08 -0.15 0.32
C TRP A 197 32.26 -1.19 1.43
N SER A 198 31.33 -2.14 1.51
CA SER A 198 31.35 -3.22 2.50
C SER A 198 32.46 -4.25 2.18
N PRO A 199 33.31 -4.63 3.15
CA PRO A 199 34.34 -5.65 2.93
C PRO A 199 33.75 -7.06 2.76
N TYR A 200 32.49 -7.26 3.15
CA TYR A 200 31.81 -8.56 3.08
C TYR A 200 31.16 -8.85 1.72
N LEU A 201 31.07 -7.84 0.84
CA LEU A 201 30.40 -7.95 -0.45
C LEU A 201 31.41 -8.11 -1.58
N SER A 202 31.14 -9.08 -2.46
CA SER A 202 31.85 -9.21 -3.74
C SER A 202 31.46 -8.08 -4.69
N VAL A 203 32.40 -7.68 -5.54
CA VAL A 203 32.12 -6.75 -6.62
C VAL A 203 31.26 -7.47 -7.66
N THR A 204 30.13 -6.87 -8.02
CA THR A 204 29.19 -7.40 -8.99
C THR A 204 28.84 -6.34 -10.02
N THR A 205 28.21 -6.74 -11.11
CA THR A 205 27.72 -5.80 -12.12
C THR A 205 26.49 -5.06 -11.61
N ASP A 206 26.31 -3.84 -12.10
CA ASP A 206 25.09 -3.05 -11.92
C ASP A 206 23.87 -3.75 -12.56
N LEU A 207 22.75 -3.03 -12.67
CA LEU A 207 21.51 -3.54 -13.24
C LEU A 207 21.70 -4.07 -14.67
N SER A 208 21.22 -5.30 -14.88
CA SER A 208 21.04 -5.88 -16.20
C SER A 208 19.90 -5.17 -16.93
N ARG A 209 19.89 -5.28 -18.27
CA ARG A 209 18.82 -4.71 -19.11
C ARG A 209 17.45 -5.26 -18.72
N ARG A 210 17.36 -6.55 -18.36
CA ARG A 210 16.11 -7.18 -17.94
C ARG A 210 15.58 -6.56 -16.64
N GLU A 211 16.43 -6.42 -15.63
CA GLU A 211 16.03 -5.79 -14.35
C GLU A 211 15.59 -4.35 -14.57
N PHE A 212 16.32 -3.59 -15.41
CA PHE A 212 15.96 -2.23 -15.75
C PHE A 212 14.59 -2.14 -16.44
N TYR A 213 14.31 -2.97 -17.45
CA TYR A 213 13.02 -2.95 -18.15
C TYR A 213 11.83 -3.40 -17.30
N ILE A 214 12.07 -4.16 -16.23
CA ILE A 214 11.02 -4.52 -15.27
C ILE A 214 10.75 -3.36 -14.30
N LEU A 215 11.82 -2.71 -13.80
CA LEU A 215 11.70 -1.64 -12.80
C LEU A 215 11.24 -0.31 -13.40
N PHE A 216 11.67 0.00 -14.63
CA PHE A 216 11.34 1.25 -15.31
C PHE A 216 9.83 1.52 -15.41
N PRO A 217 8.97 0.62 -15.91
CA PRO A 217 7.54 0.89 -16.02
C PRO A 217 6.88 1.07 -14.63
N LEU A 218 7.30 0.33 -13.61
CA LEU A 218 6.77 0.46 -12.25
C LEU A 218 7.06 1.86 -11.69
N ILE A 219 8.28 2.35 -11.83
CA ILE A 219 8.65 3.70 -11.39
C ILE A 219 7.97 4.76 -12.26
N PHE A 220 7.93 4.55 -13.57
CA PHE A 220 7.27 5.48 -14.49
C PHE A 220 5.81 5.71 -14.13
N PHE A 221 5.03 4.64 -13.89
CA PHE A 221 3.63 4.78 -13.49
C PHE A 221 3.47 5.31 -12.07
N ALA A 222 4.37 4.94 -11.14
CA ALA A 222 4.33 5.45 -9.78
C ALA A 222 4.50 6.99 -9.70
N PHE A 223 5.32 7.59 -10.55
CA PHE A 223 5.47 9.05 -10.58
C PHE A 223 4.53 9.71 -11.60
N GLY A 224 4.27 9.06 -12.73
CA GLY A 224 3.38 9.57 -13.78
C GLY A 224 1.94 9.79 -13.27
N LEU A 225 1.40 8.84 -12.50
CA LEU A 225 0.08 8.98 -11.86
C LEU A 225 0.08 9.99 -10.72
N GLY A 226 1.24 10.30 -10.12
CA GLY A 226 1.36 11.36 -9.12
C GLY A 226 1.25 12.76 -9.74
N ILE A 227 1.74 12.94 -10.97
CA ILE A 227 1.62 14.19 -11.72
C ILE A 227 0.21 14.34 -12.32
N PHE A 228 -0.37 13.24 -12.83
CA PHE A 228 -1.69 13.22 -13.47
C PHE A 228 -2.65 12.25 -12.79
N PRO A 229 -3.07 12.49 -11.53
CA PRO A 229 -3.97 11.59 -10.82
C PRO A 229 -5.38 11.58 -11.41
N ASN A 230 -5.79 12.67 -12.07
CA ASN A 230 -7.14 12.84 -12.65
C ASN A 230 -7.50 11.78 -13.68
N VAL A 231 -6.50 11.18 -14.35
CA VAL A 231 -6.72 10.06 -15.28
C VAL A 231 -7.48 8.90 -14.60
N ILE A 232 -7.23 8.69 -13.31
CA ILE A 232 -7.94 7.70 -12.51
C ILE A 232 -9.13 8.34 -11.80
N LEU A 233 -8.94 9.48 -11.13
CA LEU A 233 -9.96 10.10 -10.28
C LEU A 233 -11.25 10.42 -11.05
N ASP A 234 -11.14 10.99 -12.25
CA ASP A 234 -12.32 11.36 -13.05
C ASP A 234 -13.15 10.13 -13.45
N SER A 235 -12.50 8.96 -13.63
CA SER A 235 -13.17 7.72 -14.01
C SER A 235 -13.92 7.06 -12.85
N ILE A 236 -13.43 7.23 -11.62
CA ILE A 236 -14.01 6.59 -10.43
C ILE A 236 -15.02 7.48 -9.70
N HIS A 237 -14.97 8.80 -9.88
CA HIS A 237 -15.76 9.76 -9.13
C HIS A 237 -17.27 9.45 -9.12
N TYR A 238 -17.84 9.10 -10.28
CA TYR A 238 -19.25 8.72 -10.34
C TYR A 238 -19.54 7.46 -9.52
N SER A 239 -18.74 6.40 -9.67
CA SER A 239 -18.92 5.15 -8.94
C SER A 239 -18.72 5.28 -7.43
N VAL A 240 -17.83 6.17 -6.99
CA VAL A 240 -17.60 6.42 -5.57
C VAL A 240 -18.78 7.18 -4.97
N SER A 241 -19.34 8.15 -5.71
CA SER A 241 -20.47 8.94 -5.23
C SER A 241 -21.73 8.12 -4.95
N THR A 242 -21.95 7.01 -5.67
CA THR A 242 -23.13 6.14 -5.47
C THR A 242 -22.99 5.20 -4.28
N VAL A 243 -21.78 4.96 -3.78
CA VAL A 243 -21.50 4.05 -2.66
C VAL A 243 -21.63 4.76 -1.30
N LEU A 244 -21.65 6.09 -1.28
CA LEU A 244 -21.75 6.86 -0.05
C LEU A 244 -23.07 6.64 0.67
N TYR A 245 -22.97 6.33 1.96
CA TYR A 245 -24.13 6.25 2.82
C TYR A 245 -24.49 7.65 3.32
N GLN A 246 -25.55 8.23 2.77
CA GLN A 246 -26.15 9.44 3.32
C GLN A 246 -27.21 9.02 4.35
N THR A 247 -27.02 9.42 5.61
CA THR A 247 -28.14 9.48 6.55
C THR A 247 -29.05 10.60 6.08
N ILE A 248 -29.98 10.28 5.17
CA ILE A 248 -31.18 11.10 5.04
C ILE A 248 -31.89 10.92 6.37
N THR A 249 -31.67 11.85 7.30
CA THR A 249 -32.52 12.00 8.46
C THR A 249 -33.94 12.20 7.93
N PRO A 250 -34.92 11.35 8.26
CA PRO A 250 -36.32 11.69 8.01
C PRO A 250 -36.71 12.96 8.77
#